data_AF-A0AAP0QTX8-F1
#
_entry.id   AF-A0AAP0QTX8-F1
#
_cell.length_a   1.000
_cell.length_b   1.000
_cell.length_c   1.000
_cell.angle_alpha   90.00
_cell.angle_beta   90.00
_cell.angle_gamma   90.00
#
_symmetry.space_group_name_H-M   'P 1'
#
loop_
_entity.id
_entity.type
_entity.pdbx_description
1 polymer ?
#
loop_
_entity_poly.entity_id
_entity_poly.type
_entity_poly.pdbx_seq_one_letter_code
_entity_poly.pdbx_strand_id
1 'polypeptide(L)' 'MSCNGCRILRKGCGDDCIIKPCLDWIKSSDAQANATLFLAKFYGRAGLINLIEAGPQHLRPGRYVFTINE' A
#
# COMPACT_ATOMS: atom_id res chain seq x y z
N MET A 1 -12.21 7.56 -4.26
CA MET A 1 -12.40 7.03 -2.88
C MET A 1 -11.02 6.67 -2.29
N SER A 2 -10.74 6.99 -1.02
CA SER A 2 -9.42 6.70 -0.40
C SER A 2 -9.25 5.21 -0.07
N CYS A 3 -8.05 4.66 -0.32
CA CYS A 3 -7.71 3.30 0.11
C CYS A 3 -7.61 3.18 1.64
N ASN A 4 -7.71 1.95 2.15
CA ASN A 4 -7.70 1.69 3.59
C ASN A 4 -6.37 2.10 4.25
N GLY A 5 -5.23 1.91 3.57
CA GLY A 5 -3.94 2.30 4.11
C GLY A 5 -3.77 3.82 4.28
N CYS A 6 -4.16 4.61 3.27
CA CYS A 6 -4.15 6.07 3.38
C CYS A 6 -5.06 6.58 4.51
N ARG A 7 -6.18 5.90 4.77
CA ARG A 7 -7.09 6.22 5.87
C ARG A 7 -6.42 6.01 7.23
N ILE A 8 -5.70 4.90 7.40
CA ILE A 8 -4.92 4.61 8.62
C ILE A 8 -3.76 5.61 8.81
N LEU A 9 -3.04 5.93 7.74
CA LEU A 9 -1.88 6.84 7.79
C LEU A 9 -2.23 8.33 7.80
N ARG A 10 -3.54 8.66 7.73
CA ARG A 10 -4.05 10.02 7.56
C ARG A 10 -3.32 10.76 6.43
N LYS A 11 -3.13 10.07 5.30
CA LYS A 11 -2.44 10.57 4.09
C LYS A 11 -3.48 10.84 3.01
N GLY A 12 -3.29 11.91 2.23
CA GLY A 12 -4.06 12.14 1.00
C GLY A 12 -3.93 10.97 0.03
N CYS A 13 -5.06 10.55 -0.54
CA CYS A 13 -5.15 9.46 -1.51
C CYS A 13 -5.67 10.01 -2.84
N GLY A 14 -4.84 9.99 -3.88
CA GLY A 14 -5.20 10.34 -5.26
C GLY A 14 -4.95 9.17 -6.21
N ASP A 15 -4.93 9.46 -7.51
CA ASP A 15 -4.75 8.45 -8.57
C ASP A 15 -3.36 7.79 -8.50
N ASP A 16 -2.32 8.56 -8.17
CA ASP A 16 -0.94 8.07 -8.00
C ASP A 16 -0.65 7.52 -6.59
N CYS A 17 -1.67 6.98 -5.92
CA CYS A 17 -1.50 6.45 -4.57
C CYS A 17 -0.62 5.18 -4.56
N ILE A 18 0.64 5.30 -4.13
CA ILE A 18 1.58 4.17 -4.03
C ILE A 18 1.17 3.07 -3.04
N ILE A 19 0.28 3.37 -2.08
CA ILE A 19 -0.18 2.41 -1.07
C ILE A 19 -1.31 1.53 -1.62
N LYS A 20 -2.14 2.07 -2.52
CA LYS A 20 -3.34 1.38 -3.03
C LYS A 20 -2.98 0.04 -3.70
N PRO A 21 -2.01 -0.04 -4.62
CA PRO A 21 -1.60 -1.30 -5.22
C PRO A 21 -1.09 -2.32 -4.20
N CYS A 22 -0.41 -1.88 -3.14
CA CYS A 22 0.11 -2.77 -2.10
C CYS A 22 -1.00 -3.47 -1.29
N LEU A 23 -2.25 -3.00 -1.38
CA LEU A 23 -3.39 -3.52 -0.64
C LEU A 23 -4.34 -4.35 -1.51
N ASP A 24 -4.25 -4.25 -2.84
CA ASP A 24 -5.24 -4.83 -3.77
C ASP A 24 -5.33 -6.36 -3.67
N TRP A 25 -4.25 -7.04 -3.29
CA TRP A 25 -4.23 -8.50 -3.09
C TRP A 25 -4.87 -8.96 -1.76
N ILE A 26 -5.04 -8.04 -0.80
CA ILE A 26 -5.66 -8.33 0.50
C ILE A 26 -7.17 -8.10 0.38
N LYS A 27 -7.95 -9.19 0.36
CA LYS A 27 -9.40 -9.13 0.06
C LYS A 27 -10.22 -8.39 1.12
N SER A 28 -9.88 -8.51 2.40
CA SER A 28 -10.64 -7.91 3.50
C SER A 28 -10.18 -6.49 3.79
N SER A 29 -11.13 -5.55 3.87
CA SER A 29 -10.87 -4.16 4.26
C SER A 29 -10.23 -4.06 5.65
N ASP A 30 -10.67 -4.90 6.59
CA ASP A 30 -10.14 -4.93 7.95
C ASP A 30 -8.73 -5.48 7.97
N ALA A 31 -8.46 -6.50 7.15
CA ALA A 31 -7.10 -7.03 6.99
C ALA A 31 -6.15 -5.99 6.39
N GLN A 32 -6.59 -5.22 5.38
CA GLN A 32 -5.81 -4.11 4.82
C GLN A 32 -5.49 -3.03 5.86
N ALA A 33 -6.50 -2.66 6.67
CA ALA A 33 -6.35 -1.67 7.74
C ALA A 33 -5.40 -2.17 8.84
N ASN A 34 -5.57 -3.40 9.30
CA ASN A 34 -4.73 -4.01 10.35
C ASN A 34 -3.29 -4.20 9.89
N ALA A 35 -3.06 -4.66 8.66
CA ALA A 35 -1.71 -4.77 8.09
C ALA A 35 -1.04 -3.39 8.02
N THR A 36 -1.76 -2.36 7.55
CA THR A 36 -1.22 -1.00 7.51
C THR A 36 -0.93 -0.48 8.92
N LEU A 37 -1.83 -0.70 9.88
CA LEU A 37 -1.65 -0.27 11.26
C LEU A 37 -0.44 -0.93 11.91
N PHE A 38 -0.26 -2.24 11.70
CA PHE A 38 0.88 -2.99 12.18
C PHE A 38 2.19 -2.44 11.61
N LEU A 39 2.28 -2.29 10.29
CA LEU A 39 3.47 -1.77 9.62
C LEU A 39 3.78 -0.31 10.03
N ALA A 40 2.75 0.51 10.20
CA ALA A 40 2.89 1.90 10.64
C ALA A 40 3.37 1.99 12.09
N LYS A 41 2.96 1.06 12.97
CA LYS A 41 3.47 0.98 14.34
C LYS A 41 4.92 0.49 14.38
N PHE A 42 5.30 -0.46 13.51
CA PHE A 42 6.63 -1.05 13.50
C PHE A 42 7.68 -0.10 12.88
N TYR A 43 7.41 0.45 11.69
CA TYR A 43 8.35 1.32 10.96
C TYR A 43 8.15 2.82 11.23
N GLY A 44 7.05 3.20 11.87
CA GLY A 44 6.57 4.59 11.87
C GLY A 44 5.96 4.99 10.52
N ARG A 45 5.21 6.10 10.50
CA ARG A 45 4.56 6.61 9.28
C ARG A 45 5.57 6.93 8.17
N ALA A 46 6.63 7.68 8.49
CA ALA A 46 7.64 8.06 7.51
C ALA A 46 8.45 6.86 7.03
N GLY A 47 8.85 5.97 7.97
CA GLY A 47 9.58 4.75 7.63
C GLY A 47 8.79 3.82 6.70
N LEU A 48 7.49 3.63 6.94
CA LEU A 48 6.64 2.84 6.05
C LEU A 48 6.53 3.43 4.65
N ILE A 49 6.35 4.75 4.53
CA ILE A 49 6.28 5.40 3.21
C ILE A 49 7.61 5.26 2.48
N ASN A 50 8.73 5.53 3.16
CA ASN A 50 10.06 5.38 2.59
C ASN A 50 10.35 3.94 2.17
N LEU A 51 9.89 2.95 2.95
CA LEU A 51 10.02 1.53 2.61
C LEU A 51 9.30 1.18 1.30
N ILE A 52 8.06 1.66 1.12
CA ILE A 52 7.29 1.45 -0.10
C ILE A 52 7.97 2.15 -1.30
N GLU A 53 8.56 3.32 -1.07
CA GLU A 53 9.23 4.11 -2.11
C GLU A 53 10.64 3.60 -2.46
N ALA A 54 11.34 2.95 -1.53
CA ALA A 54 12.69 2.43 -1.74
C ALA A 54 12.75 1.30 -2.79
N GLY A 55 11.63 0.62 -3.03
CA GLY A 55 11.53 -0.37 -4.10
C GLY A 55 11.64 0.27 -5.49
N PRO A 56 12.45 -0.29 -6.41
CA PRO A 56 12.42 0.09 -7.82
C PRO A 56 10.98 0.09 -8.34
N GLN A 57 10.59 1.04 -9.18
CA GLN A 57 9.18 1.20 -9.59
C GLN A 57 8.59 -0.06 -10.23
N HIS A 58 9.40 -0.84 -10.93
CA HIS A 58 9.02 -2.12 -11.53
C HIS A 58 8.93 -3.25 -10.49
N LEU A 59 9.45 -3.06 -9.28
CA LEU A 59 9.37 -4.01 -8.16
C LEU A 59 8.39 -3.63 -7.05
N ARG A 60 7.70 -2.49 -7.15
CA ARG A 60 6.78 -2.04 -6.09
C ARG A 60 5.55 -2.97 -6.00
N PRO A 61 5.19 -3.46 -4.79
CA PRO A 61 4.06 -4.37 -4.61
C PRO A 61 2.76 -3.76 -5.14
N GLY A 62 2.05 -4.52 -5.97
CA GLY A 62 0.78 -4.11 -6.59
C GLY A 62 0.86 -3.53 -8.00
N ARG A 63 2.06 -3.22 -8.52
CA ARG A 63 2.26 -3.03 -9.97
C ARG A 63 2.51 -4.33 -10.72
N TYR A 64 2.85 -5.41 -10.01
CA TYR A 64 2.78 -6.76 -10.55
C TYR A 64 1.33 -7.24 -10.54
N VAL A 65 0.54 -6.67 -11.44
CA VAL A 65 -0.44 -7.53 -12.11
C VAL A 65 0.43 -8.56 -12.81
N PHE A 66 0.36 -9.83 -12.40
CA PHE A 66 0.70 -10.90 -13.30
C PHE A 66 -0.18 -10.67 -14.53
N THR A 67 0.37 -10.05 -15.58
CA THR A 67 -0.13 -10.30 -16.92
C THR A 67 0.13 -11.79 -17.14
N ILE A 68 -0.81 -12.61 -16.67
CA ILE A 68 -1.24 -13.75 -17.45
C ILE A 68 -1.69 -13.14 -18.78
N ASN A 69 -0.71 -13.01 -19.68
CA ASN A 69 -1.00 -12.88 -21.10
C ASN A 69 -1.91 -14.06 -21.45
N GLU A 70 -3.06 -13.77 -22.04
CA GLU A 70 -3.50 -14.62 -23.16
C GLU A 70 -2.44 -14.55 -24.26
#